data_AF-A0A9E5HBD7-F1
#
_entry.id   AF-A0A9E5HBD7-F1
#
_cell.length_a   1.000
_cell.length_b   1.000
_cell.length_c   1.000
_cell.angle_alpha   90.00
_cell.angle_beta   90.00
_cell.angle_gamma   90.00
#
_symmetry.space_group_name_H-M   'P 1'
#
loop_
_entity.id
_entity.type
_entity.pdbx_description
1 polymer ?
#
loop_
_entity_poly.entity_id
_entity_poly.type
_entity_poly.pdbx_seq_one_letter_code
_entity_poly.pdbx_strand_id
1 'polypeptide(L)'
;LVNLIFAFTIAFQIPIIVIFLVKLKIINISKIKKARPYLYVFSFILAAILTPPDVLSQIFLALPMILLFELGLILSKLVTK
;
A
#
# COMPACT_ATOMS: atom_id res chain seq x y z
N LEU A 1 19.43 5.98 1.04
CA LEU A 1 18.97 5.60 -0.31
C LEU A 1 18.70 4.09 -0.45
N VAL A 2 19.67 3.22 -0.13
CA VAL A 2 19.50 1.75 -0.23
C VAL A 2 18.31 1.22 0.60
N ASN A 3 18.16 1.67 1.85
CA ASN A 3 17.04 1.29 2.72
C ASN A 3 15.67 1.72 2.15
N LEU A 4 15.64 2.87 1.46
CA LEU A 4 14.43 3.41 0.84
C LEU A 4 14.00 2.57 -0.35
N ILE A 5 14.95 2.24 -1.23
CA ILE A 5 14.73 1.38 -2.40
C ILE A 5 14.25 0.00 -1.95
N PHE A 6 14.86 -0.56 -0.91
CA PHE A 6 14.46 -1.85 -0.37
C PHE A 6 13.02 -1.85 0.16
N ALA A 7 12.65 -0.82 0.95
CA ALA A 7 11.30 -0.68 1.45
C ALA A 7 10.26 -0.47 0.35
N PHE A 8 10.60 0.29 -0.69
CA PHE A 8 9.76 0.41 -1.88
C PHE A 8 9.56 -0.95 -2.54
N THR A 9 10.62 -1.69 -2.82
CA THR A 9 10.52 -3.02 -3.45
C THR A 9 9.58 -3.95 -2.70
N ILE A 10 9.58 -3.91 -1.36
CA ILE A 10 8.62 -4.66 -0.53
C ILE A 10 7.21 -4.10 -0.68
N ALA A 11 7.03 -2.78 -0.61
CA ALA A 11 5.73 -2.13 -0.80
C ALA A 11 5.10 -2.44 -2.18
N PHE A 12 5.92 -2.57 -3.23
CA PHE A 12 5.49 -2.96 -4.58
C PHE A 12 4.93 -4.40 -4.65
N GLN A 13 5.12 -5.23 -3.62
CA GLN A 13 4.49 -6.55 -3.53
C GLN A 13 3.06 -6.50 -2.99
N ILE A 14 2.69 -5.45 -2.23
CA ILE A 14 1.35 -5.30 -1.65
C ILE A 14 0.23 -5.40 -2.68
N PRO A 15 0.29 -4.74 -3.87
CA PRO A 15 -0.75 -4.85 -4.89
C PRO A 15 -0.99 -6.30 -5.34
N ILE A 16 0.09 -7.06 -5.56
CA ILE A 16 0.03 -8.46 -5.98
C ILE A 16 -0.61 -9.33 -4.89
N ILE A 17 -0.20 -9.14 -3.63
CA ILE A 17 -0.74 -9.86 -2.48
C ILE A 17 -2.25 -9.58 -2.34
N VAL A 18 -2.67 -8.32 -2.46
CA VAL A 18 -4.08 -7.92 -2.39
C VAL A 18 -4.90 -8.57 -3.50
N ILE A 19 -4.41 -8.55 -4.75
CA ILE A 19 -5.08 -9.20 -5.88
C ILE A 19 -5.23 -10.70 -5.62
N PHE A 20 -4.18 -11.36 -5.12
CA PHE A 20 -4.20 -12.80 -4.86
C PHE A 20 -5.20 -13.16 -3.76
N LEU A 21 -5.21 -12.41 -2.65
CA LEU A 21 -6.14 -12.59 -1.53
C LEU A 21 -7.61 -12.41 -1.94
N VAL A 22 -7.89 -11.44 -2.81
CA VAL A 22 -9.24 -11.20 -3.35
C VAL A 22 -9.62 -12.30 -4.34
N LYS A 23 -8.70 -12.72 -5.23
CA LYS A 23 -8.94 -13.79 -6.22
C LYS A 23 -9.23 -15.13 -5.56
N LEU A 24 -8.56 -15.44 -4.45
CA LEU A 24 -8.81 -16.64 -3.65
C LEU A 24 -10.08 -16.55 -2.79
N LYS A 25 -10.84 -15.45 -2.87
CA LYS A 25 -12.02 -15.15 -2.04
C LYS A 25 -11.75 -15.18 -0.52
N ILE A 26 -10.48 -15.09 -0.10
CA ILE A 26 -10.08 -15.04 1.31
C ILE A 26 -10.53 -13.71 1.92
N ILE A 27 -10.44 -12.62 1.16
CA ILE A 27 -10.82 -11.28 1.60
C ILE A 27 -11.81 -10.66 0.60
N ASN A 28 -12.91 -10.11 1.12
CA ASN A 28 -13.88 -9.38 0.32
C ASN A 28 -13.38 -7.94 0.07
N ILE A 29 -13.52 -7.46 -1.18
CA ILE A 29 -13.17 -6.08 -1.60
C ILE A 29 -13.85 -5.04 -0.70
N SER A 30 -15.06 -5.32 -0.21
CA SER A 30 -15.79 -4.45 0.73
C SER A 30 -15.06 -4.27 2.07
N LYS A 31 -14.40 -5.32 2.59
CA LYS A 31 -13.58 -5.24 3.80
C LYS A 31 -12.30 -4.43 3.55
N ILE A 32 -11.65 -4.64 2.41
CA ILE A 32 -10.43 -3.90 2.04
C ILE A 32 -10.71 -2.40 1.89
N LYS A 33 -11.86 -2.03 1.33
CA LYS A 33 -12.29 -0.61 1.25
C LYS A 33 -12.47 0.04 2.63
N LYS A 34 -13.00 -0.69 3.60
CA LYS A 34 -13.14 -0.19 4.99
C LYS A 34 -11.78 -0.01 5.68
N ALA A 35 -10.77 -0.75 5.24
CA ALA A 35 -9.41 -0.67 5.77
C ALA A 35 -8.58 0.52 5.24
N ARG A 36 -9.11 1.32 4.29
CA ARG A 36 -8.39 2.46 3.68
C ARG A 36 -7.77 3.43 4.69
N PRO A 37 -8.48 3.93 5.73
CA PRO A 37 -7.91 4.88 6.68
C PRO A 37 -6.72 4.27 7.44
N TYR A 38 -6.83 3.00 7.82
CA TYR A 38 -5.75 2.27 8.51
C TYR A 38 -4.51 2.15 7.63
N LEU A 39 -4.69 1.87 6.34
CA LEU A 39 -3.57 1.75 5.39
C LEU A 39 -2.90 3.09 5.09
N TYR A 40 -3.67 4.18 5.05
CA TYR A 40 -3.10 5.52 4.87
C TYR A 40 -2.24 5.89 6.08
N VAL A 41 -2.76 5.68 7.30
CA VAL A 41 -1.99 5.89 8.54
C VAL A 41 -0.75 4.99 8.59
N PHE A 42 -0.89 3.71 8.23
CA PHE A 42 0.24 2.77 8.20
C PHE A 42 1.32 3.18 7.19
N SER A 43 0.93 3.74 6.04
CA SER A 43 1.86 4.26 5.04
C SER A 43 2.64 5.45 5.58
N PHE A 44 2.00 6.34 6.35
CA PHE A 44 2.68 7.43 7.05
C PHE A 44 3.62 6.93 8.15
N ILE A 45 3.25 5.90 8.91
CA ILE A 45 4.10 5.29 9.94
C ILE A 45 5.34 4.65 9.31
N LEU A 46 5.18 3.86 8.24
CA LEU A 46 6.30 3.27 7.52
C LEU A 46 7.21 4.35 6.92
N ALA A 47 6.64 5.42 6.37
CA ALA A 47 7.41 6.54 5.88
C ALA A 47 8.24 7.22 6.98
N ALA A 48 7.67 7.43 8.17
CA ALA A 48 8.38 8.01 9.32
C ALA A 48 9.53 7.12 9.84
N ILE A 49 9.42 5.79 9.71
CA ILE A 49 10.48 4.85 10.10
C ILE A 49 11.63 4.87 9.09
N LEU A 50 11.30 5.03 7.80
CA LEU A 50 12.25 4.89 6.69
C LEU A 50 12.96 6.18 6.31
N THR A 51 12.31 7.33 6.51
CA THR A 51 12.88 8.65 6.24
C THR A 51 13.24 9.34 7.56
N PRO A 52 14.35 10.11 7.62
CA PRO A 52 14.55 11.01 8.75
C PRO A 52 13.33 11.94 8.86
N PRO A 53 12.92 12.36 10.07
CA PRO A 53 11.61 12.93 10.40
C PRO A 53 11.36 14.31 9.77
N ASP A 54 11.31 14.34 8.44
CA ASP A 54 11.02 15.48 7.60
C ASP A 54 9.65 15.24 6.94
N VAL A 55 8.70 16.12 7.25
CA VAL A 55 7.29 16.02 6.83
C VAL A 55 7.16 15.98 5.31
N LEU A 56 7.99 16.74 4.58
CA LEU A 56 7.96 16.74 3.12
C LEU A 56 8.38 15.38 2.57
N SER A 57 9.56 14.90 2.99
CA SER A 57 10.07 13.59 2.58
C SER A 57 9.11 12.44 2.95
N GLN A 58 8.45 12.54 4.11
CA GLN A 58 7.45 11.55 4.55
C GLN A 58 6.23 11.51 3.65
N ILE A 59 5.71 12.67 3.23
CA ILE A 59 4.57 12.75 2.30
C ILE A 59 4.97 12.21 0.92
N PHE A 60 6.16 12.56 0.42
CA PHE A 60 6.68 12.05 -0.85
C PHE A 60 6.82 10.52 -0.88
N LEU A 61 7.01 9.88 0.28
CA LEU A 61 7.07 8.42 0.41
C LEU A 61 5.71 7.78 0.66
N ALA A 62 4.90 8.37 1.54
CA ALA A 62 3.59 7.85 1.90
C ALA A 62 2.65 7.87 0.68
N LEU A 63 2.74 8.90 -0.16
CA LEU A 63 1.90 9.04 -1.34
C LEU A 63 2.03 7.88 -2.33
N PRO A 64 3.24 7.48 -2.80
CA PRO A 64 3.37 6.33 -3.68
C PRO A 64 3.00 5.01 -3.01
N MET A 65 3.18 4.86 -1.69
CA MET A 65 2.69 3.67 -0.97
C MET A 65 1.17 3.57 -0.98
N ILE A 66 0.48 4.69 -0.74
CA ILE A 66 -0.98 4.78 -0.84
C ILE A 66 -1.44 4.48 -2.28
N LEU A 67 -0.73 5.02 -3.27
CA LEU A 67 -1.02 4.83 -4.69
C LEU A 67 -0.89 3.35 -5.10
N LEU A 68 0.15 2.65 -4.62
CA LEU A 68 0.32 1.21 -4.82
C LEU A 68 -0.86 0.42 -4.26
N PHE A 69 -1.28 0.72 -3.02
CA PHE A 69 -2.44 0.06 -2.43
C PHE A 69 -3.72 0.31 -3.24
N GLU A 70 -3.97 1.55 -3.65
CA GLU A 70 -5.16 1.90 -4.41
C GLU A 70 -5.16 1.22 -5.80
N LEU A 71 -4.00 1.11 -6.45
CA LEU A 71 -3.81 0.32 -7.67
C LEU A 71 -4.13 -1.16 -7.44
N GLY A 72 -3.62 -1.77 -6.36
CA GLY A 72 -3.92 -3.16 -6.01
C GLY A 72 -5.42 -3.39 -5.83
N LEU A 73 -6.12 -2.46 -5.18
CA LEU A 73 -7.57 -2.52 -5.00
C LEU A 73 -8.32 -2.38 -6.33
N ILE A 74 -7.94 -1.44 -7.18
CA ILE A 74 -8.55 -1.23 -8.51
C ILE A 74 -8.35 -2.47 -9.38
N LEU A 75 -7.12 -3.00 -9.46
CA LEU A 75 -6.80 -4.21 -10.20
C LEU A 75 -7.57 -5.43 -9.67
N SER A 76 -7.66 -5.59 -8.34
CA SER A 76 -8.44 -6.68 -7.75
C SER A 76 -9.91 -6.62 -8.14
N LYS A 77 -10.48 -5.41 -8.23
CA LYS A 77 -11.86 -5.19 -8.68
C LYS A 77 -12.03 -5.51 -10.16
N LEU A 78 -11.04 -5.21 -11.01
CA LEU A 78 -11.07 -5.53 -12.44
C LEU A 78 -10.96 -7.04 -12.69
N VAL A 79 -10.12 -7.75 -11.92
CA VAL A 79 -9.89 -9.20 -12.08
C VAL A 79 -11.05 -10.04 -11.51
N THR A 80 -11.75 -9.53 -10.51
CA THR A 80 -12.84 -10.26 -9.82
C THR A 80 -14.22 -9.94 -10.43
N LYS A 81 -14.30 -8.96 -11.32
CA LYS A 81 -15.49 -8.66 -12.12
C LYS A 81 -15.56 -9.61 -13.31
#